data_AF-A0A8J2LXL4-F1
#
_entry.id   AF-A0A8J2LXL4-F1
#
_cell.length_a   1.000
_cell.length_b   1.000
_cell.length_c   1.000
_cell.angle_alpha   90.00
_cell.angle_beta   90.00
_cell.angle_gamma   90.00
#
_symmetry.space_group_name_H-M   'P 1'
#
loop_
_entity.id
_entity.type
_entity.pdbx_description
1 polymer ?
#
loop_
_entity_poly.entity_id
_entity_poly.type
_entity_poly.pdbx_seq_one_letter_code
_entity_poly.pdbx_strand_id
1 'polypeptide(L)'
;MYALQSSYDDYDSSESSEEIYELRPYQRKDLWDDIGRAQMGDDFDEIDDPEYGPYFEGDMLNNPYERNGIPGAKFRWKKGIVHYDIDLQFSYDETMHIYKAVETIQNNTCIIFEEIVSNNYSVDYIFFNKVAKGCSSNVGRQGGRQPVNLASACFSKRHGKPMHEVLHALGFYHEHCRGDRDQYVSINTNNIKKGHKHNFDIKPSKTFQVSYDYHSIMHYSAYAFAINPNIKTIDVLQSNTNIGQRKKMSKKDIKKVEKMYKAECDSRYVFQAFNLLRETQSIKNNNFSSLIGYIYLKLMYFQAIILLLSLIYATNCRPDLGDFYSRDAYEVSPEIEIGNSRENPIIPPPPDSREDLYTSLDDQNLDLENPELGPFLEGDILGDPYKQIRNGIVGPDYRWRKGIVEYFIPVEDFTYDEHKVIIEAMSEIEIRTCIKLILIHKDMTGDYIHFMKHSKHCFSHVGRQVGRQDIYMAPNCLKTTGTTLHETLHAIGFYHEHIREDRDPYVRIHKNRIEEWAWPNFEKVQSVYYGFSYDYGSIMHYSQSAFAKKKGDITIEVLQSDAPPIGQRITLSDTDVGKIQKMYKRECDSREADKYYRSAWANFAMQRRNRYLK
;
A
#
# COMPACT_ATOMS: atom_id res chain seq x y z
N MET A 1 -36.56 -45.52 36.58
CA MET A 1 -36.04 -46.83 37.01
C MET A 1 -34.54 -46.71 37.15
N TYR A 2 -34.07 -46.93 38.38
CA TYR A 2 -32.75 -47.42 38.82
C TYR A 2 -31.47 -46.90 38.10
N ALA A 3 -30.63 -46.07 38.74
CA ALA A 3 -29.63 -46.43 39.80
C ALA A 3 -28.24 -46.68 39.14
N LEU A 4 -27.05 -46.28 39.59
CA LEU A 4 -26.40 -45.65 40.77
C LEU A 4 -25.16 -44.90 40.21
N GLN A 5 -24.65 -43.76 40.67
CA GLN A 5 -24.14 -43.31 41.98
C GLN A 5 -22.95 -44.12 42.54
N SER A 6 -21.72 -43.55 42.47
CA SER A 6 -20.77 -43.42 43.59
C SER A 6 -19.55 -42.59 43.11
N SER A 7 -19.35 -41.35 43.59
CA SER A 7 -18.66 -40.94 44.84
C SER A 7 -17.15 -40.71 44.57
N TYR A 8 -16.65 -39.47 44.62
CA TYR A 8 -16.11 -38.77 45.82
C TYR A 8 -14.78 -39.40 46.27
N ASP A 9 -13.66 -38.70 46.54
CA ASP A 9 -13.34 -37.38 47.11
C ASP A 9 -11.98 -36.90 46.49
N ASP A 10 -11.44 -35.67 46.55
CA ASP A 10 -11.47 -34.50 47.45
C ASP A 10 -11.14 -33.23 46.59
N TYR A 11 -11.86 -32.08 46.66
CA TYR A 11 -11.72 -30.95 47.62
C TYR A 11 -10.27 -30.38 47.72
N ASP A 12 -9.98 -29.07 47.62
CA ASP A 12 -10.78 -27.84 47.68
C ASP A 12 -9.97 -26.60 47.20
N SER A 13 -10.72 -25.58 46.77
CA SER A 13 -10.51 -24.10 46.87
C SER A 13 -9.19 -23.46 46.40
N SER A 14 -9.19 -22.36 45.63
CA SER A 14 -10.06 -21.18 45.66
C SER A 14 -9.85 -20.29 44.43
N GLU A 15 -10.97 -19.73 43.96
CA GLU A 15 -11.16 -18.37 43.45
C GLU A 15 -10.02 -17.62 42.72
N SER A 16 -10.25 -17.28 41.45
CA SER A 16 -10.70 -15.93 41.08
C SER A 16 -10.89 -15.82 39.57
N SER A 17 -11.98 -15.15 39.21
CA SER A 17 -12.34 -14.71 37.88
C SER A 17 -11.34 -13.69 37.35
N GLU A 18 -10.71 -13.97 36.22
CA GLU A 18 -10.09 -12.93 35.39
C GLU A 18 -10.55 -13.02 33.93
N GLU A 19 -10.90 -11.85 33.44
CA GLU A 19 -11.48 -11.53 32.15
C GLU A 19 -10.57 -11.93 30.99
N ILE A 20 -11.15 -12.60 30.00
CA ILE A 20 -10.53 -12.81 28.69
C ILE A 20 -10.53 -11.45 27.96
N TYR A 21 -9.51 -10.65 28.22
CA TYR A 21 -9.03 -9.63 27.29
C TYR A 21 -8.07 -10.30 26.33
N GLU A 22 -8.56 -10.76 25.18
CA GLU A 22 -7.68 -11.07 24.05
C GLU A 22 -7.07 -9.78 23.51
N LEU A 23 -5.84 -9.57 24.00
CA LEU A 23 -4.86 -8.61 23.57
C LEU A 23 -4.60 -8.76 22.06
N ARG A 24 -4.52 -7.62 21.37
CA ARG A 24 -3.77 -7.49 20.12
C ARG A 24 -2.27 -7.51 20.46
N PRO A 25 -1.46 -8.37 19.81
CA PRO A 25 -0.05 -8.09 19.68
C PRO A 25 0.38 -8.28 18.22
N TYR A 26 0.60 -7.18 17.52
CA TYR A 26 1.66 -7.19 16.52
C TYR A 26 2.56 -5.99 16.80
N GLN A 27 3.48 -6.22 17.74
CA GLN A 27 4.69 -5.44 17.82
C GLN A 27 5.47 -5.71 16.52
N ARG A 28 5.23 -4.89 15.49
CA ARG A 28 6.15 -4.77 14.35
C ARG A 28 7.44 -4.16 14.90
N LYS A 29 8.39 -5.04 15.21
CA LYS A 29 9.79 -4.68 15.43
C LYS A 29 10.30 -4.09 14.12
N ASP A 30 10.84 -2.87 14.18
CA ASP A 30 11.41 -2.14 13.05
C ASP A 30 12.44 -3.02 12.33
N LEU A 31 12.04 -3.65 11.22
CA LEU A 31 12.81 -4.67 10.48
C LEU A 31 13.47 -4.08 9.21
N TRP A 32 13.70 -2.77 9.21
CA TRP A 32 14.33 -2.02 8.11
C TRP A 32 15.67 -1.39 8.47
N ASP A 33 16.26 -1.72 9.63
CA ASP A 33 17.60 -1.25 9.97
C ASP A 33 18.73 -1.99 9.21
N ASP A 34 18.45 -3.07 8.45
CA ASP A 34 19.51 -3.91 7.86
C ASP A 34 19.45 -4.19 6.34
N ILE A 35 18.57 -3.53 5.56
CA ILE A 35 18.63 -3.63 4.09
C ILE A 35 18.98 -2.27 3.49
N GLY A 36 20.27 -1.94 3.61
CA GLY A 36 20.84 -0.69 3.12
C GLY A 36 22.29 -0.48 3.55
N ARG A 37 23.10 -1.54 3.66
CA ARG A 37 24.55 -1.39 3.83
C ARG A 37 25.26 -1.33 2.47
N ALA A 38 24.80 -0.40 1.64
CA ALA A 38 25.67 0.26 0.67
C ALA A 38 26.05 1.58 1.33
N GLN A 39 27.35 1.85 1.46
CA GLN A 39 27.92 3.04 2.10
C GLN A 39 27.18 4.33 1.67
N MET A 40 26.22 4.76 2.48
CA MET A 40 25.79 6.15 2.53
C MET A 40 26.29 6.66 3.86
N GLY A 41 27.40 7.39 3.81
CA GLY A 41 27.83 8.19 4.94
C GLY A 41 26.66 9.06 5.41
N ASP A 42 26.66 9.37 6.70
CA ASP A 42 25.89 10.49 7.22
C ASP A 42 26.42 11.78 6.56
N ASP A 43 26.03 12.02 5.31
CA ASP A 43 26.46 13.17 4.52
C ASP A 43 25.74 14.41 5.05
N PHE A 44 26.50 15.14 5.85
CA PHE A 44 26.20 16.40 6.49
C PHE A 44 26.25 17.62 5.54
N ASP A 45 26.20 17.42 4.22
CA ASP A 45 26.42 18.48 3.23
C ASP A 45 25.32 18.52 2.16
N GLU A 46 24.23 19.26 2.40
CA GLU A 46 23.41 19.78 1.28
C GLU A 46 23.60 21.31 1.23
N ILE A 47 24.60 21.74 0.44
CA ILE A 47 24.88 23.15 0.11
C ILE A 47 23.65 23.83 -0.54
N ASP A 48 22.74 23.03 -1.11
CA ASP A 48 21.45 23.41 -1.70
C ASP A 48 20.33 22.43 -1.26
N ASP A 49 20.03 22.36 0.04
CA ASP A 49 18.82 21.65 0.51
C ASP A 49 17.56 22.30 -0.12
N PRO A 50 16.69 21.55 -0.82
CA PRO A 50 15.47 22.09 -1.42
C PRO A 50 14.48 22.70 -0.42
N GLU A 51 14.58 22.45 0.89
CA GLU A 51 13.77 23.14 1.91
C GLU A 51 14.26 24.58 2.17
N TYR A 52 15.49 24.94 1.79
CA TYR A 52 16.08 26.27 2.03
C TYR A 52 15.85 27.25 0.87
N GLY A 53 14.59 27.31 0.41
CA GLY A 53 14.13 28.18 -0.67
C GLY A 53 13.97 29.66 -0.29
N PRO A 54 13.41 30.48 -1.21
CA PRO A 54 13.15 31.90 -0.98
C PRO A 54 11.89 32.18 -0.15
N TYR A 55 11.19 31.13 0.32
CA TYR A 55 9.93 31.26 1.04
C TYR A 55 10.15 31.61 2.51
N PHE A 56 9.07 31.86 3.25
CA PHE A 56 9.14 32.18 4.67
C PHE A 56 9.72 30.98 5.43
N GLU A 57 10.80 31.22 6.20
CA GLU A 57 11.60 30.14 6.78
C GLU A 57 11.92 29.06 5.73
N GLY A 58 12.33 29.45 4.53
CA GLY A 58 12.78 28.52 3.49
C GLY A 58 11.68 27.90 2.63
N ASP A 59 10.63 27.37 3.24
CA ASP A 59 9.67 26.44 2.61
C ASP A 59 8.18 26.76 2.88
N MET A 60 7.85 27.82 3.62
CA MET A 60 6.44 28.18 3.87
C MET A 60 5.93 29.25 2.91
N LEU A 61 4.90 28.88 2.12
CA LEU A 61 4.32 29.74 1.08
C LEU A 61 3.57 30.97 1.63
N ASN A 62 3.09 30.89 2.86
CA ASN A 62 2.41 31.98 3.54
C ASN A 62 3.26 32.53 4.69
N ASN A 63 3.19 33.85 4.90
CA ASN A 63 3.80 34.54 6.05
C ASN A 63 2.70 34.91 7.05
N PRO A 64 2.37 34.02 8.01
CA PRO A 64 1.52 34.38 9.11
C PRO A 64 2.37 34.99 10.23
N TYR A 65 2.05 36.23 10.57
CA TYR A 65 2.43 36.79 11.85
C TYR A 65 1.91 35.85 12.94
N GLU A 66 2.85 35.27 13.72
CA GLU A 66 2.67 34.61 15.03
C GLU A 66 2.42 33.08 15.06
N ARG A 67 3.44 32.30 15.50
CA ARG A 67 3.40 31.03 16.31
C ARG A 67 3.80 29.70 15.65
N ASN A 68 4.46 28.76 16.37
CA ASN A 68 4.75 27.36 15.93
C ASN A 68 3.57 26.39 15.83
N GLY A 69 2.38 26.92 15.61
CA GLY A 69 1.18 26.17 15.34
C GLY A 69 0.07 27.15 15.06
N ILE A 70 -0.52 27.11 13.86
CA ILE A 70 -1.43 28.18 13.45
C ILE A 70 -2.63 28.21 14.42
N PRO A 71 -2.92 29.33 15.11
CA PRO A 71 -3.99 29.37 16.10
C PRO A 71 -5.37 29.42 15.44
N GLY A 72 -6.33 28.67 15.99
CA GLY A 72 -7.74 28.75 15.61
C GLY A 72 -8.25 27.55 14.83
N ALA A 73 -9.43 27.04 15.22
CA ALA A 73 -10.06 25.87 14.62
C ALA A 73 -10.33 26.03 13.11
N LYS A 74 -10.51 27.27 12.63
CA LYS A 74 -10.73 27.54 11.19
C LYS A 74 -9.58 27.09 10.29
N PHE A 75 -8.36 27.01 10.80
CA PHE A 75 -7.19 26.56 10.03
C PHE A 75 -6.89 25.06 10.21
N ARG A 76 -7.75 24.34 10.92
CA ARG A 76 -7.69 22.89 11.02
C ARG A 76 -8.44 22.26 9.86
N TRP A 77 -7.96 21.09 9.46
CA TRP A 77 -8.72 20.17 8.62
C TRP A 77 -9.92 19.64 9.39
N LYS A 78 -11.12 19.92 8.88
CA LYS A 78 -12.38 19.57 9.56
C LYS A 78 -12.43 18.06 9.78
N LYS A 79 -12.84 17.64 10.98
CA LYS A 79 -12.92 16.22 11.37
C LYS A 79 -11.58 15.48 11.33
N GLY A 80 -10.46 16.19 11.20
CA GLY A 80 -9.13 15.59 10.99
C GLY A 80 -9.04 14.82 9.67
N ILE A 81 -9.84 15.18 8.67
CA ILE A 81 -9.81 14.57 7.32
C ILE A 81 -9.12 15.52 6.36
N VAL A 82 -8.04 15.05 5.75
CA VAL A 82 -7.28 15.77 4.74
C VAL A 82 -7.55 15.12 3.40
N HIS A 83 -8.30 15.80 2.53
CA HIS A 83 -8.41 15.37 1.15
C HIS A 83 -7.13 15.74 0.39
N TYR A 84 -6.69 14.89 -0.54
CA TYR A 84 -5.52 15.18 -1.36
C TYR A 84 -5.63 14.68 -2.79
N ASP A 85 -4.86 15.28 -3.68
CA ASP A 85 -4.69 14.88 -5.08
C ASP A 85 -3.20 15.04 -5.44
N ILE A 86 -2.70 14.23 -6.38
CA ILE A 86 -1.27 14.18 -6.76
C ILE A 86 -1.13 14.49 -8.24
N ASP A 87 -0.30 15.48 -8.56
CA ASP A 87 0.02 15.83 -9.94
C ASP A 87 0.56 14.62 -10.71
N LEU A 88 0.10 14.46 -11.96
CA LEU A 88 0.47 13.35 -12.83
C LEU A 88 1.91 13.45 -13.34
N GLN A 89 2.61 14.54 -13.02
CA GLN A 89 4.01 14.76 -13.36
C GLN A 89 5.00 14.06 -12.42
N PHE A 90 4.55 13.59 -11.24
CA PHE A 90 5.41 12.78 -10.38
C PHE A 90 5.68 11.41 -11.00
N SER A 91 6.90 10.91 -10.87
CA SER A 91 7.19 9.51 -11.21
C SER A 91 6.48 8.56 -10.26
N TYR A 92 6.44 7.27 -10.62
CA TYR A 92 5.88 6.25 -9.73
C TYR A 92 6.60 6.23 -8.36
N ASP A 93 7.94 6.28 -8.34
CA ASP A 93 8.73 6.26 -7.10
C ASP A 93 8.40 7.46 -6.18
N GLU A 94 8.37 8.65 -6.78
CA GLU A 94 8.03 9.89 -6.08
C GLU A 94 6.60 9.84 -5.53
N THR A 95 5.67 9.31 -6.32
CA THR A 95 4.27 9.09 -5.90
C THR A 95 4.18 8.12 -4.73
N MET A 96 4.93 7.02 -4.74
CA MET A 96 4.98 6.06 -3.64
C MET A 96 5.55 6.68 -2.36
N HIS A 97 6.52 7.59 -2.48
CA HIS A 97 7.05 8.32 -1.33
C HIS A 97 6.05 9.33 -0.76
N ILE A 98 5.23 9.96 -1.60
CA ILE A 98 4.08 10.78 -1.15
C ILE A 98 3.08 9.89 -0.40
N TYR A 99 2.69 8.75 -0.97
CA TYR A 99 1.80 7.80 -0.30
C TYR A 99 2.37 7.34 1.05
N LYS A 100 3.67 7.01 1.10
CA LYS A 100 4.28 6.58 2.36
C LYS A 100 4.29 7.69 3.41
N ALA A 101 4.49 8.94 3.01
CA ALA A 101 4.43 10.07 3.93
C ALA A 101 3.04 10.25 4.55
N VAL A 102 1.99 10.28 3.73
CA VAL A 102 0.60 10.42 4.23
C VAL A 102 0.16 9.21 5.04
N GLU A 103 0.54 7.99 4.64
CA GLU A 103 0.28 6.76 5.38
C GLU A 103 0.97 6.78 6.75
N THR A 104 2.24 7.18 6.81
CA THR A 104 3.00 7.24 8.06
C THR A 104 2.35 8.19 9.05
N ILE A 105 1.91 9.37 8.59
CA ILE A 105 1.20 10.34 9.44
C ILE A 105 -0.14 9.74 9.91
N GLN A 106 -0.92 9.15 9.00
CA GLN A 106 -2.21 8.53 9.33
C GLN A 106 -2.09 7.40 10.35
N ASN A 107 -1.08 6.53 10.20
CA ASN A 107 -0.91 5.37 11.08
C ASN A 107 -0.41 5.74 12.49
N ASN A 108 0.19 6.92 12.63
CA ASN A 108 0.72 7.40 13.90
C ASN A 108 -0.15 8.47 14.57
N THR A 109 -1.20 8.95 13.90
CA THR A 109 -2.05 10.04 14.39
C THR A 109 -3.54 9.78 14.14
N CYS A 110 -4.41 10.67 14.60
CA CYS A 110 -5.85 10.61 14.37
C CYS A 110 -6.26 11.18 12.99
N ILE A 111 -5.31 11.78 12.26
CA ILE A 111 -5.54 12.33 10.92
C ILE A 111 -5.87 11.20 9.95
N ILE A 112 -6.86 11.41 9.10
CA ILE A 112 -7.16 10.53 7.96
C ILE A 112 -6.90 11.29 6.68
N PHE A 113 -6.23 10.63 5.73
CA PHE A 113 -6.01 11.14 4.39
C PHE A 113 -6.93 10.42 3.40
N GLU A 114 -7.61 11.18 2.55
CA GLU A 114 -8.52 10.67 1.53
C GLU A 114 -8.11 11.21 0.16
N GLU A 115 -7.68 10.32 -0.74
CA GLU A 115 -7.36 10.73 -2.11
C GLU A 115 -8.65 11.09 -2.85
N ILE A 116 -8.63 12.20 -3.59
CA ILE A 116 -9.74 12.64 -4.42
C ILE A 116 -9.74 11.79 -5.69
N VAL A 117 -10.56 10.74 -5.69
CA VAL A 117 -10.72 9.80 -6.81
C VAL A 117 -11.80 10.21 -7.83
N SER A 118 -12.46 11.36 -7.63
CA SER A 118 -13.50 11.89 -8.53
C SER A 118 -13.40 13.41 -8.65
N ASN A 119 -13.89 14.01 -9.74
CA ASN A 119 -13.86 15.47 -9.98
C ASN A 119 -14.67 16.33 -8.96
N ASN A 120 -14.98 15.81 -7.78
CA ASN A 120 -15.63 16.55 -6.71
C ASN A 120 -14.64 17.43 -5.94
N TYR A 121 -14.10 18.44 -6.63
CA TYR A 121 -13.22 19.47 -6.06
C TYR A 121 -13.97 20.53 -5.24
N SER A 122 -15.18 20.22 -4.76
CA SER A 122 -15.95 21.12 -3.90
C SER A 122 -15.48 21.11 -2.44
N VAL A 123 -14.55 20.22 -2.09
CA VAL A 123 -13.90 20.12 -0.78
C VAL A 123 -12.58 20.90 -0.76
N ASP A 124 -12.11 21.26 0.43
CA ASP A 124 -10.74 21.76 0.61
C ASP A 124 -9.77 20.59 0.50
N TYR A 125 -8.62 20.76 -0.14
CA TYR A 125 -7.67 19.67 -0.36
C TYR A 125 -6.23 20.14 -0.61
N ILE A 126 -5.30 19.25 -0.28
CA ILE A 126 -3.89 19.38 -0.65
C ILE A 126 -3.72 18.89 -2.10
N PHE A 127 -3.08 19.67 -2.93
CA PHE A 127 -2.60 19.23 -4.24
C PHE A 127 -1.08 19.09 -4.18
N PHE A 128 -0.58 17.85 -4.19
CA PHE A 128 0.85 17.60 -4.35
C PHE A 128 1.23 18.03 -5.76
N ASN A 129 2.03 19.08 -5.87
CA ASN A 129 2.34 19.78 -7.11
C ASN A 129 3.81 19.56 -7.47
N LYS A 130 4.08 19.05 -8.67
CA LYS A 130 5.45 18.86 -9.14
C LYS A 130 6.03 20.22 -9.55
N VAL A 131 7.11 20.63 -8.89
CA VAL A 131 7.82 21.88 -9.24
C VAL A 131 9.25 21.61 -9.67
N ALA A 132 9.85 22.58 -10.37
CA ALA A 132 11.22 22.44 -10.85
C ALA A 132 12.26 22.42 -9.71
N LYS A 133 12.05 23.20 -8.65
CA LYS A 133 12.96 23.34 -7.50
C LYS A 133 12.20 23.63 -6.22
N GLY A 134 12.78 23.17 -5.10
CA GLY A 134 12.32 23.43 -3.75
C GLY A 134 11.24 22.47 -3.23
N CYS A 135 11.11 22.41 -1.91
CA CYS A 135 9.99 21.83 -1.19
C CYS A 135 9.27 22.98 -0.48
N SER A 136 7.93 23.03 -0.53
CA SER A 136 7.19 24.07 0.18
C SER A 136 5.72 23.75 0.38
N SER A 137 5.13 24.33 1.43
CA SER A 137 3.73 24.13 1.78
C SER A 137 3.13 25.38 2.43
N ASN A 138 1.81 25.45 2.49
CA ASN A 138 1.13 26.44 3.32
C ASN A 138 0.99 25.92 4.74
N VAL A 139 1.03 26.80 5.74
CA VAL A 139 0.80 26.37 7.11
C VAL A 139 -0.69 26.30 7.45
N GLY A 140 -1.21 25.08 7.61
CA GLY A 140 -2.60 24.80 7.94
C GLY A 140 -3.56 24.83 6.75
N ARG A 141 -4.85 24.60 7.01
CA ARG A 141 -5.92 24.63 5.99
C ARG A 141 -6.20 26.08 5.55
N GLN A 142 -5.99 26.36 4.27
CA GLN A 142 -6.26 27.67 3.65
C GLN A 142 -7.67 27.77 3.06
N GLY A 143 -8.25 26.63 2.66
CA GLY A 143 -9.51 26.56 1.92
C GLY A 143 -9.29 26.38 0.41
N GLY A 144 -10.20 25.66 -0.24
CA GLY A 144 -10.06 25.25 -1.64
C GLY A 144 -8.84 24.36 -1.90
N ARG A 145 -8.30 24.43 -3.13
CA ARG A 145 -7.04 23.75 -3.51
C ARG A 145 -5.85 24.50 -2.93
N GLN A 146 -5.02 23.85 -2.12
CA GLN A 146 -3.73 24.39 -1.67
C GLN A 146 -2.56 23.50 -2.10
N PRO A 147 -1.46 24.05 -2.62
CA PRO A 147 -0.34 23.26 -3.08
C PRO A 147 0.53 22.77 -1.91
N VAL A 148 1.05 21.56 -2.06
CA VAL A 148 2.30 21.08 -1.45
C VAL A 148 3.27 20.86 -2.60
N ASN A 149 4.24 21.76 -2.76
CA ASN A 149 5.18 21.72 -3.87
C ASN A 149 6.35 20.80 -3.54
N LEU A 150 6.63 19.84 -4.42
CA LEU A 150 7.76 18.92 -4.27
C LEU A 150 8.55 18.85 -5.59
N ALA A 151 9.81 19.25 -5.58
CA ALA A 151 10.76 18.97 -6.64
C ALA A 151 11.31 17.53 -6.52
N SER A 152 11.99 17.02 -7.56
CA SER A 152 12.65 15.70 -7.48
C SER A 152 13.66 15.60 -6.33
N ALA A 153 14.35 16.70 -6.02
CA ALA A 153 15.27 16.76 -4.88
C ALA A 153 14.58 16.55 -3.52
N CYS A 154 13.26 16.78 -3.42
CA CYS A 154 12.51 16.53 -2.18
C CYS A 154 12.47 15.04 -1.80
N PHE A 155 12.75 14.16 -2.75
CA PHE A 155 12.75 12.71 -2.55
C PHE A 155 14.15 12.15 -2.24
N SER A 156 15.19 13.01 -2.13
CA SER A 156 16.57 12.57 -1.81
C SER A 156 16.67 11.85 -0.47
N LYS A 157 15.81 12.22 0.49
CA LYS A 157 15.65 11.56 1.81
C LYS A 157 14.34 10.75 1.87
N ARG A 158 13.98 10.15 0.74
CA ARG A 158 12.77 9.35 0.55
C ARG A 158 11.49 10.13 0.88
N HIS A 159 10.69 9.64 1.84
CA HIS A 159 9.42 10.23 2.25
C HIS A 159 9.56 11.27 3.38
N GLY A 160 10.79 11.55 3.85
CA GLY A 160 11.08 12.50 4.93
C GLY A 160 10.61 13.92 4.67
N LYS A 161 11.08 14.53 3.58
CA LYS A 161 10.68 15.90 3.21
C LYS A 161 9.19 15.98 2.84
N PRO A 162 8.60 15.02 2.10
CA PRO A 162 7.14 14.96 1.94
C PRO A 162 6.36 14.94 3.27
N MET A 163 6.79 14.19 4.29
CA MET A 163 6.17 14.23 5.63
C MET A 163 6.27 15.61 6.27
N HIS A 164 7.43 16.26 6.16
CA HIS A 164 7.67 17.62 6.65
C HIS A 164 6.67 18.62 6.04
N GLU A 165 6.53 18.61 4.72
CA GLU A 165 5.60 19.51 4.02
C GLU A 165 4.12 19.26 4.35
N VAL A 166 3.76 18.00 4.61
CA VAL A 166 2.41 17.64 5.07
C VAL A 166 2.17 18.12 6.50
N LEU A 167 3.18 18.10 7.39
CA LEU A 167 3.07 18.69 8.72
C LEU A 167 2.88 20.20 8.69
N HIS A 168 3.54 20.91 7.76
CA HIS A 168 3.18 22.30 7.47
C HIS A 168 1.70 22.44 7.08
N ALA A 169 1.22 21.63 6.13
CA ALA A 169 -0.19 21.66 5.73
C ALA A 169 -1.17 21.33 6.87
N LEU A 170 -0.73 20.56 7.87
CA LEU A 170 -1.49 20.29 9.10
C LEU A 170 -1.46 21.46 10.10
N GLY A 171 -0.54 22.42 9.94
CA GLY A 171 -0.51 23.67 10.69
C GLY A 171 0.69 23.84 11.60
N PHE A 172 1.77 23.07 11.42
CA PHE A 172 3.00 23.16 12.20
C PHE A 172 4.03 24.08 11.53
N TYR A 173 4.86 24.72 12.35
CA TYR A 173 6.04 25.46 11.89
C TYR A 173 7.27 24.80 12.50
N HIS A 174 8.44 25.34 12.18
CA HIS A 174 9.71 24.77 12.58
C HIS A 174 10.00 24.78 14.08
N GLU A 175 10.60 23.71 14.58
CA GLU A 175 10.95 23.57 16.01
C GLU A 175 12.00 24.59 16.46
N HIS A 176 12.95 24.99 15.60
CA HIS A 176 14.02 25.94 15.94
C HIS A 176 13.54 27.40 16.07
N CYS A 177 12.28 27.68 15.71
CA CYS A 177 11.65 28.99 15.85
C CYS A 177 10.82 29.13 17.14
N ARG A 178 10.81 28.13 18.04
CA ARG A 178 10.00 28.20 19.26
C ARG A 178 10.37 29.38 20.16
N GLY A 179 9.37 29.87 20.91
CA GLY A 179 9.52 30.90 21.95
C GLY A 179 10.59 30.60 23.00
N ASP A 180 10.84 29.32 23.28
CA ASP A 180 11.80 28.83 24.28
C ASP A 180 13.10 28.29 23.66
N ARG A 181 13.32 28.42 22.34
CA ARG A 181 14.42 27.73 21.64
C ARG A 181 15.82 28.11 22.15
N ASP A 182 16.03 29.36 22.59
CA ASP A 182 17.33 29.83 23.10
C ASP A 182 17.75 29.13 24.41
N GLN A 183 16.85 28.35 25.05
CA GLN A 183 17.20 27.48 26.18
C GLN A 183 17.84 26.15 25.74
N TYR A 184 17.77 25.82 24.45
CA TYR A 184 18.12 24.51 23.90
C TYR A 184 19.17 24.61 22.78
N VAL A 185 19.13 25.68 21.99
CA VAL A 185 20.07 25.93 20.89
C VAL A 185 20.53 27.39 20.90
N SER A 186 21.72 27.65 20.38
CA SER A 186 22.22 29.00 20.09
C SER A 186 22.38 29.19 18.57
N ILE A 187 22.13 30.42 18.10
CA ILE A 187 22.19 30.75 16.68
C ILE A 187 23.46 31.53 16.37
N ASN A 188 24.32 30.97 15.53
CA ASN A 188 25.51 31.64 15.03
C ASN A 188 25.15 32.58 13.86
N THR A 189 24.67 33.78 14.21
CA THR A 189 24.20 34.76 13.22
C THR A 189 25.28 35.28 12.27
N ASN A 190 26.56 35.06 12.58
CA ASN A 190 27.68 35.43 11.72
C ASN A 190 27.86 34.48 10.53
N ASN A 191 27.35 33.25 10.64
CA ASN A 191 27.43 32.26 9.58
C ASN A 191 26.13 32.11 8.79
N ILE A 192 25.17 33.03 8.90
CA ILE A 192 23.90 32.97 8.14
C ILE A 192 24.04 33.76 6.83
N LYS A 193 23.66 33.15 5.69
CA LYS A 193 23.60 33.79 4.37
C LYS A 193 22.88 35.16 4.44
N LYS A 194 23.44 36.16 3.77
CA LYS A 194 22.88 37.52 3.76
C LYS A 194 21.41 37.49 3.29
N GLY A 195 20.53 38.15 4.04
CA GLY A 195 19.09 38.18 3.77
C GLY A 195 18.27 37.09 4.49
N HIS A 196 18.88 36.03 5.02
CA HIS A 196 18.17 34.88 5.61
C HIS A 196 18.07 34.90 7.14
N LYS A 197 18.54 35.94 7.83
CA LYS A 197 18.47 36.02 9.31
C LYS A 197 17.04 35.89 9.85
N HIS A 198 16.06 36.40 9.11
CA HIS A 198 14.64 36.33 9.47
C HIS A 198 14.09 34.89 9.56
N ASN A 199 14.74 33.91 8.93
CA ASN A 199 14.37 32.49 8.99
C ASN A 199 14.68 31.85 10.36
N PHE A 200 15.36 32.58 11.25
CA PHE A 200 15.74 32.14 12.60
C PHE A 200 15.06 32.96 13.70
N ASP A 201 14.14 33.85 13.33
CA ASP A 201 13.42 34.69 14.28
C ASP A 201 12.50 33.83 15.17
N ILE A 202 12.56 34.05 16.48
CA ILE A 202 11.67 33.37 17.43
C ILE A 202 10.22 33.78 17.18
N LYS A 203 9.30 32.81 17.22
CA LYS A 203 7.86 33.00 17.12
C LYS A 203 7.19 32.61 18.44
N PRO A 204 6.33 33.46 19.04
CA PRO A 204 5.61 33.11 20.26
C PRO A 204 4.80 31.85 20.01
N SER A 205 5.01 30.72 20.68
CA SER A 205 4.38 29.45 20.27
C SER A 205 3.45 28.86 21.32
N LYS A 206 2.37 28.20 20.88
CA LYS A 206 1.72 27.17 21.70
C LYS A 206 2.56 25.91 21.56
N THR A 207 3.39 25.62 22.56
CA THR A 207 4.20 24.39 22.62
C THR A 207 3.36 23.13 22.83
N PHE A 208 2.03 23.27 22.95
CA PHE A 208 1.08 22.21 23.35
C PHE A 208 1.48 21.53 24.66
N GLN A 209 2.24 22.20 25.53
CA GLN A 209 2.86 21.59 26.71
C GLN A 209 3.68 20.34 26.33
N VAL A 210 4.45 20.46 25.25
CA VAL A 210 5.42 19.46 24.79
C VAL A 210 6.79 20.12 24.85
N SER A 211 7.74 19.46 25.50
CA SER A 211 9.12 19.94 25.61
C SER A 211 9.78 20.08 24.24
N TYR A 212 10.88 20.84 24.18
CA TYR A 212 11.66 21.01 22.95
C TYR A 212 12.10 19.67 22.38
N ASP A 213 12.14 19.57 21.06
CA ASP A 213 12.42 18.33 20.35
C ASP A 213 13.53 18.45 19.30
N TYR A 214 14.76 18.16 19.71
CA TYR A 214 15.92 18.14 18.82
C TYR A 214 15.77 17.19 17.62
N HIS A 215 14.98 16.12 17.78
CA HIS A 215 14.79 15.12 16.74
C HIS A 215 13.47 15.30 15.98
N SER A 216 12.80 16.44 16.14
CA SER A 216 11.62 16.78 15.36
C SER A 216 11.96 16.77 13.88
N ILE A 217 11.08 16.19 13.06
CA ILE A 217 11.21 16.30 11.60
C ILE A 217 11.04 17.76 11.13
N MET A 218 10.43 18.61 11.97
CA MET A 218 10.28 20.06 11.75
C MET A 218 11.48 20.87 12.27
N HIS A 219 12.59 20.24 12.69
CA HIS A 219 13.79 20.97 13.07
C HIS A 219 14.70 21.17 11.85
N TYR A 220 15.27 22.37 11.69
CA TYR A 220 16.36 22.60 10.74
C TYR A 220 17.60 21.76 11.05
N SER A 221 18.42 21.55 10.02
CA SER A 221 19.77 21.05 10.20
C SER A 221 20.65 22.05 10.92
N ALA A 222 21.76 21.57 11.48
CA ALA A 222 22.75 22.42 12.15
C ALA A 222 23.42 23.44 11.22
N TYR A 223 23.32 23.24 9.90
CA TYR A 223 23.99 24.03 8.86
C TYR A 223 23.02 24.80 7.97
N ALA A 224 21.74 24.89 8.37
CA ALA A 224 20.72 25.59 7.60
C ALA A 224 21.14 27.03 7.28
N PHE A 225 21.02 27.43 6.00
CA PHE A 225 21.42 28.75 5.50
C PHE A 225 22.86 29.18 5.83
N ALA A 226 23.80 28.24 5.98
CA ALA A 226 25.19 28.55 6.30
C ALA A 226 25.92 29.32 5.16
N ILE A 227 26.78 30.29 5.51
CA ILE A 227 27.74 30.89 4.58
C ILE A 227 28.85 29.88 4.30
N ASN A 228 29.45 29.33 5.36
CA ASN A 228 30.38 28.21 5.29
C ASN A 228 29.65 26.94 5.76
N PRO A 229 29.43 25.95 4.89
CA PRO A 229 28.71 24.71 5.23
C PRO A 229 29.43 23.87 6.30
N ASN A 230 30.72 24.11 6.56
CA ASN A 230 31.47 23.43 7.61
C ASN A 230 31.30 24.05 9.00
N ILE A 231 30.58 25.18 9.11
CA ILE A 231 30.34 25.88 10.37
C ILE A 231 28.85 25.84 10.66
N LYS A 232 28.47 25.44 11.87
CA LYS A 232 27.06 25.37 12.27
C LYS A 232 26.46 26.78 12.34
N THR A 233 25.23 26.91 11.86
CA THR A 233 24.35 28.06 12.10
C THR A 233 23.50 27.86 13.36
N ILE A 234 23.23 26.60 13.71
CA ILE A 234 22.50 26.21 14.92
C ILE A 234 23.38 25.28 15.76
N ASP A 235 23.81 25.77 16.93
CA ASP A 235 24.57 24.99 17.90
C ASP A 235 23.65 24.47 19.00
N VAL A 236 23.69 23.16 19.27
CA VAL A 236 22.88 22.53 20.31
C VAL A 236 23.58 22.68 21.66
N LEU A 237 22.87 23.15 22.69
CA LEU A 237 23.43 23.36 24.03
C LEU A 237 23.58 22.04 24.82
N GLN A 238 22.81 21.03 24.46
CA GLN A 238 22.94 19.67 24.98
C GLN A 238 24.05 18.91 24.25
N SER A 239 24.97 18.30 25.01
CA SER A 239 26.05 17.49 24.43
C SER A 239 25.52 16.26 23.67
N ASN A 240 26.28 15.83 22.67
CA ASN A 240 26.03 14.60 21.88
C ASN A 240 24.64 14.52 21.25
N THR A 241 24.04 15.66 20.88
CA THR A 241 22.70 15.72 20.31
C THR A 241 22.74 16.26 18.88
N ASN A 242 22.14 15.52 17.95
CA ASN A 242 22.03 15.89 16.53
C ASN A 242 20.62 16.38 16.19
N ILE A 243 20.54 17.33 15.25
CA ILE A 243 19.30 17.98 14.78
C ILE A 243 19.20 17.89 13.25
N GLY A 244 17.99 18.06 12.70
CA GLY A 244 17.75 18.12 11.26
C GLY A 244 17.50 16.79 10.56
N GLN A 245 17.08 15.76 11.29
CA GLN A 245 16.77 14.47 10.68
C GLN A 245 15.56 14.57 9.73
N ARG A 246 15.58 13.79 8.64
CA ARG A 246 14.49 13.63 7.67
C ARG A 246 14.12 12.16 7.47
N LYS A 247 14.19 11.36 8.53
CA LYS A 247 13.92 9.91 8.50
C LYS A 247 12.50 9.57 8.95
N LYS A 248 12.01 10.17 10.05
CA LYS A 248 10.70 9.84 10.65
C LYS A 248 10.13 10.95 11.51
N MET A 249 8.83 10.91 11.80
CA MET A 249 8.24 11.75 12.85
C MET A 249 8.77 11.32 14.23
N SER A 250 9.08 12.29 15.08
CA SER A 250 9.39 11.99 16.47
C SER A 250 8.11 11.66 17.26
N LYS A 251 8.25 11.02 18.43
CA LYS A 251 7.12 10.83 19.37
C LYS A 251 6.48 12.18 19.78
N LYS A 252 7.27 13.25 19.82
CA LYS A 252 6.79 14.59 20.20
C LYS A 252 6.08 15.28 19.03
N ASP A 253 6.50 15.06 17.78
CA ASP A 253 5.76 15.49 16.58
C ASP A 253 4.35 14.89 16.58
N ILE A 254 4.27 13.57 16.76
CA ILE A 254 3.00 12.83 16.85
C ILE A 254 2.13 13.39 17.98
N LYS A 255 2.68 13.56 19.20
CA LYS A 255 1.96 14.10 20.36
C LYS A 255 1.43 15.52 20.10
N LYS A 256 2.16 16.35 19.36
CA LYS A 256 1.73 17.70 18.98
C LYS A 256 0.55 17.64 17.99
N VAL A 257 0.60 16.76 16.98
CA VAL A 257 -0.53 16.54 16.04
C VAL A 257 -1.78 16.10 16.81
N GLU A 258 -1.67 15.08 17.65
CA GLU A 258 -2.79 14.57 18.47
C GLU A 258 -3.41 15.67 19.35
N LYS A 259 -2.58 16.43 20.07
CA LYS A 259 -3.07 17.53 20.91
C LYS A 259 -3.72 18.64 20.09
N MET A 260 -3.18 18.94 18.91
CA MET A 260 -3.71 20.00 18.03
C MET A 260 -5.06 19.61 17.42
N TYR A 261 -5.24 18.34 17.05
CA TYR A 261 -6.40 17.85 16.30
C TYR A 261 -7.44 17.12 17.14
N LYS A 262 -7.22 16.94 18.45
CA LYS A 262 -8.13 16.23 19.36
C LYS A 262 -9.61 16.57 19.14
N ALA A 263 -9.98 17.84 19.16
CA ALA A 263 -11.38 18.24 19.01
C ALA A 263 -11.97 17.88 17.62
N GLU A 264 -11.18 18.00 16.55
CA GLU A 264 -11.61 17.65 15.20
C GLU A 264 -11.78 16.14 15.07
N CYS A 265 -10.80 15.36 15.53
CA CYS A 265 -10.85 13.90 15.50
C CYS A 265 -11.99 13.35 16.39
N ASP A 266 -12.17 13.88 17.60
CA ASP A 266 -13.28 13.50 18.49
C ASP A 266 -14.64 13.78 17.82
N SER A 267 -14.79 14.93 17.15
CA SER A 267 -16.03 15.28 16.44
C SER A 267 -16.36 14.31 15.30
N ARG A 268 -15.35 13.72 14.66
CA ARG A 268 -15.52 12.72 13.59
C ARG A 268 -16.18 11.47 14.14
N TYR A 269 -15.70 10.95 15.26
CA TYR A 269 -16.26 9.75 15.90
C TYR A 269 -17.70 9.97 16.36
N VAL A 270 -18.01 11.15 16.91
CA VAL A 270 -19.39 11.51 17.31
C VAL A 270 -20.31 11.55 16.08
N PHE A 271 -19.86 12.17 14.98
CA PHE A 271 -20.65 12.25 13.76
C PHE A 271 -20.88 10.87 13.13
N GLN A 272 -19.87 10.00 13.11
CA GLN A 272 -19.99 8.63 12.62
C GLN A 272 -20.98 7.82 13.48
N ALA A 273 -20.87 7.89 14.81
CA ALA A 273 -21.81 7.23 15.72
C ALA A 273 -23.25 7.75 15.53
N PHE A 274 -23.43 9.06 15.37
CA PHE A 274 -24.76 9.66 15.14
C PHE A 274 -25.38 9.23 13.80
N ASN A 275 -24.59 9.13 12.73
CA ASN A 275 -25.10 8.64 11.45
C ASN A 275 -25.49 7.17 11.52
N LEU A 276 -24.68 6.34 12.18
CA LEU A 276 -25.01 4.93 12.41
C LEU A 276 -26.34 4.78 13.19
N LEU A 277 -26.53 5.61 14.24
CA LEU A 277 -27.78 5.64 15.01
C LEU A 277 -28.98 6.13 14.18
N ARG A 278 -28.78 7.06 13.25
CA ARG A 278 -29.86 7.54 12.36
C ARG A 278 -30.26 6.48 11.33
N GLU A 279 -29.28 5.80 10.74
CA GLU A 279 -29.53 4.70 9.81
C GLU A 279 -30.27 3.55 10.50
N THR A 280 -29.89 3.19 11.73
CA THR A 280 -30.63 2.18 12.51
C THR A 280 -32.08 2.60 12.81
N GLN A 281 -32.34 3.87 13.09
CA GLN A 281 -33.72 4.38 13.24
C GLN A 281 -34.51 4.35 11.92
N SER A 282 -33.87 4.69 10.80
CA SER A 282 -34.47 4.56 9.47
C SER A 282 -34.80 3.11 9.12
N ILE A 283 -33.96 2.16 9.52
CA ILE A 283 -34.17 0.72 9.31
C ILE A 283 -35.33 0.22 10.19
N LYS A 284 -35.44 0.65 11.46
CA LYS A 284 -36.59 0.32 12.33
C LYS A 284 -37.93 0.74 11.72
N ASN A 285 -37.98 1.89 11.05
CA ASN A 285 -39.20 2.42 10.46
C ASN A 285 -39.64 1.69 9.17
N ASN A 286 -38.74 0.95 8.52
CA ASN A 286 -39.03 0.23 7.26
C ASN A 286 -39.48 -1.23 7.45
N ASN A 287 -39.88 -1.62 8.66
CA ASN A 287 -40.60 -2.88 8.97
C ASN A 287 -40.04 -4.14 8.27
N PHE A 288 -38.75 -4.46 8.47
CA PHE A 288 -38.21 -5.78 8.12
C PHE A 288 -38.59 -6.80 9.20
N SER A 289 -39.57 -7.65 8.91
CA SER A 289 -40.00 -8.77 9.76
C SER A 289 -39.09 -10.00 9.65
N SER A 290 -37.77 -9.83 9.52
CA SER A 290 -36.82 -10.95 9.39
C SER A 290 -35.76 -10.94 10.49
N LEU A 291 -35.38 -12.14 10.96
CA LEU A 291 -34.31 -12.37 11.94
C LEU A 291 -32.98 -11.70 11.53
N ILE A 292 -32.71 -11.64 10.22
CA ILE A 292 -31.54 -10.98 9.62
C ILE A 292 -31.57 -9.47 9.87
N GLY A 293 -32.74 -8.83 9.72
CA GLY A 293 -32.91 -7.40 10.03
C GLY A 293 -32.65 -7.09 11.50
N TYR A 294 -33.09 -7.98 12.41
CA TYR A 294 -32.84 -7.84 13.84
C TYR A 294 -31.36 -8.00 14.21
N ILE A 295 -30.66 -8.97 13.61
CA ILE A 295 -29.22 -9.18 13.81
C ILE A 295 -28.43 -7.98 13.28
N TYR A 296 -28.76 -7.48 12.08
CA TYR A 296 -28.10 -6.32 11.49
C TYR A 296 -28.28 -5.06 12.37
N LEU A 297 -29.50 -4.84 12.88
CA LEU A 297 -29.81 -3.74 13.79
C LEU A 297 -29.03 -3.85 15.11
N LYS A 298 -28.89 -5.06 15.67
CA LYS A 298 -28.10 -5.33 16.87
C LYS A 298 -26.61 -5.08 16.64
N LEU A 299 -26.06 -5.48 15.49
CA LEU A 299 -24.66 -5.26 15.13
C LEU A 299 -24.33 -3.78 14.98
N MET A 300 -25.18 -3.02 14.27
CA MET A 300 -25.01 -1.56 14.16
C MET A 300 -25.12 -0.88 15.54
N TYR A 301 -26.07 -1.29 16.38
CA TYR A 301 -26.20 -0.73 17.73
C TYR A 301 -24.97 -1.04 18.60
N PHE A 302 -24.40 -2.25 18.47
CA PHE A 302 -23.18 -2.65 19.15
C PHE A 302 -21.96 -1.86 18.65
N GLN A 303 -21.83 -1.63 17.34
CA GLN A 303 -20.80 -0.76 16.77
C GLN A 303 -20.93 0.70 17.24
N ALA A 304 -22.15 1.24 17.31
CA ALA A 304 -22.39 2.57 17.86
C ALA A 304 -21.98 2.66 19.33
N ILE A 305 -22.28 1.63 20.13
CA ILE A 305 -21.85 1.54 21.55
C ILE A 305 -20.32 1.45 21.63
N ILE A 306 -19.65 0.62 20.83
CA ILE A 306 -18.18 0.54 20.81
C ILE A 306 -17.56 1.90 20.48
N LEU A 307 -18.09 2.62 19.48
CA LEU A 307 -17.61 3.95 19.13
C LEU A 307 -17.84 4.97 20.26
N LEU A 308 -19.00 4.91 20.93
CA LEU A 308 -19.31 5.74 22.11
C LEU A 308 -18.41 5.40 23.31
N LEU A 309 -18.16 4.12 23.58
CA LEU A 309 -17.24 3.67 24.63
C LEU A 309 -15.79 4.04 24.32
N SER A 310 -15.39 3.98 23.04
CA SER A 310 -14.07 4.43 22.58
C SER A 310 -13.92 5.95 22.77
N LEU A 311 -14.99 6.72 22.54
CA LEU A 311 -15.07 8.14 22.85
C LEU A 311 -14.94 8.41 24.35
N ILE A 312 -15.68 7.67 25.19
CA ILE A 312 -15.63 7.77 26.66
C ILE A 312 -14.21 7.43 27.17
N TYR A 313 -13.60 6.37 26.64
CA TYR A 313 -12.23 5.96 26.96
C TYR A 313 -11.21 7.02 26.52
N ALA A 314 -11.36 7.59 25.32
CA ALA A 314 -10.51 8.67 24.82
C ALA A 314 -10.69 10.01 25.57
N THR A 315 -11.81 10.20 26.28
CA THR A 315 -12.03 11.35 27.17
C THR A 315 -11.58 11.12 28.61
N ASN A 316 -11.52 9.87 29.09
CA ASN A 316 -11.27 9.53 30.50
C ASN A 316 -9.93 8.82 30.79
N CYS A 317 -9.15 8.41 29.78
CA CYS A 317 -7.86 7.76 29.99
C CYS A 317 -6.72 8.40 29.17
N ARG A 318 -5.85 9.17 29.85
CA ARG A 318 -4.42 8.80 29.98
C ARG A 318 -3.70 9.70 31.00
N PRO A 319 -3.33 9.16 32.17
CA PRO A 319 -2.35 9.76 33.07
C PRO A 319 -0.94 9.69 32.47
N ASP A 320 -0.11 10.66 32.84
CA ASP A 320 1.36 10.61 32.72
C ASP A 320 1.90 9.29 33.28
N LEU A 321 2.75 8.61 32.51
CA LEU A 321 3.67 7.60 33.05
C LEU A 321 5.06 7.95 32.55
N GLY A 322 5.86 8.43 33.49
CA GLY A 322 7.22 8.90 33.32
C GLY A 322 8.24 7.79 33.16
N ASP A 323 9.44 8.26 32.86
CA ASP A 323 10.71 7.55 32.78
C ASP A 323 10.92 6.54 33.91
N PHE A 324 11.36 5.32 33.58
CA PHE A 324 12.31 4.52 34.36
C PHE A 324 12.75 3.30 33.52
N TYR A 325 13.98 3.31 33.02
CA TYR A 325 15.04 2.34 33.36
C TYR A 325 16.29 2.59 32.50
N SER A 326 17.44 2.61 33.17
CA SER A 326 18.78 2.86 32.65
C SER A 326 19.59 1.57 32.55
N ARG A 327 20.72 1.65 31.80
CA ARG A 327 21.99 0.90 31.99
C ARG A 327 21.93 -0.61 31.66
N ASP A 328 22.92 -1.29 31.10
CA ASP A 328 24.34 -1.09 30.74
C ASP A 328 24.66 -2.09 29.61
N ALA A 329 25.65 -1.82 28.74
CA ALA A 329 26.66 -2.81 28.32
C ALA A 329 27.75 -2.19 27.41
N TYR A 330 28.99 -2.55 27.73
CA TYR A 330 30.30 -2.07 27.26
C TYR A 330 30.80 -2.76 25.96
N GLU A 331 31.58 -2.02 25.15
CA GLU A 331 32.96 -2.29 24.58
C GLU A 331 33.42 -3.77 24.35
N VAL A 332 34.19 -4.24 23.33
CA VAL A 332 35.16 -3.71 22.31
C VAL A 332 35.41 -4.79 21.21
N SER A 333 35.83 -4.31 20.01
CA SER A 333 36.52 -4.81 18.76
C SER A 333 37.42 -6.10 18.78
N PRO A 334 38.11 -6.57 17.68
CA PRO A 334 38.38 -5.94 16.35
C PRO A 334 38.44 -6.81 15.04
N GLU A 335 38.46 -6.07 13.91
CA GLU A 335 39.19 -6.23 12.62
C GLU A 335 39.17 -7.51 11.76
N ILE A 336 38.75 -7.38 10.47
CA ILE A 336 39.35 -8.05 9.27
C ILE A 336 39.26 -7.11 8.03
N GLU A 337 40.32 -7.16 7.21
CA GLU A 337 40.77 -6.30 6.11
C GLU A 337 39.91 -6.21 4.83
N ILE A 338 40.14 -5.11 4.09
CA ILE A 338 39.52 -4.71 2.82
C ILE A 338 40.32 -5.24 1.63
N GLY A 339 39.63 -5.81 0.63
CA GLY A 339 40.14 -6.03 -0.73
C GLY A 339 39.28 -5.30 -1.77
N ASN A 340 39.86 -4.30 -2.44
CA ASN A 340 39.25 -3.52 -3.52
C ASN A 340 39.34 -4.26 -4.87
N SER A 341 38.29 -4.20 -5.69
CA SER A 341 38.44 -4.03 -7.15
C SER A 341 37.19 -3.37 -7.75
N ARG A 342 37.45 -2.37 -8.61
CA ARG A 342 36.48 -1.52 -9.31
C ARG A 342 36.33 -2.02 -10.74
N GLU A 343 35.11 -2.20 -11.24
CA GLU A 343 34.80 -2.09 -12.66
C GLU A 343 33.45 -1.41 -12.87
N ASN A 344 33.42 -0.43 -13.79
CA ASN A 344 32.24 0.35 -14.19
C ASN A 344 31.35 -0.47 -15.14
N PRO A 345 30.00 -0.46 -15.01
CA PRO A 345 29.13 -0.99 -16.05
C PRO A 345 28.86 0.03 -17.16
N ILE A 346 29.11 -0.44 -18.38
CA ILE A 346 28.79 0.20 -19.66
C ILE A 346 27.27 0.08 -19.88
N ILE A 347 26.62 1.19 -20.24
CA ILE A 347 25.19 1.27 -20.57
C ILE A 347 24.99 0.81 -22.02
N PRO A 348 24.19 -0.24 -22.32
CA PRO A 348 23.77 -0.51 -23.69
C PRO A 348 22.52 0.33 -24.06
N PRO A 349 22.41 0.82 -25.32
CA PRO A 349 21.26 1.58 -25.81
C PRO A 349 20.04 0.67 -26.05
N PRO A 350 18.81 1.25 -26.15
CA PRO A 350 17.57 0.48 -26.22
C PRO A 350 17.43 -0.24 -27.56
N PRO A 351 16.91 -1.49 -27.59
CA PRO A 351 16.64 -2.16 -28.85
C PRO A 351 15.39 -1.56 -29.51
N ASP A 352 15.63 -0.93 -30.65
CA ASP A 352 14.65 -0.66 -31.69
C ASP A 352 14.47 -1.92 -32.56
N SER A 353 13.32 -2.04 -33.20
CA SER A 353 12.81 -3.11 -34.06
C SER A 353 12.10 -4.30 -33.38
N ARG A 354 10.92 -4.56 -33.91
CA ARG A 354 9.79 -5.32 -33.33
C ARG A 354 9.73 -6.75 -33.88
N GLU A 355 10.89 -7.34 -34.19
CA GLU A 355 10.98 -8.64 -34.88
C GLU A 355 11.86 -9.68 -34.18
N ASP A 356 12.58 -9.34 -33.11
CA ASP A 356 13.48 -10.27 -32.39
C ASP A 356 12.89 -10.90 -31.11
N LEU A 357 11.58 -10.75 -30.86
CA LEU A 357 10.91 -11.24 -29.64
C LEU A 357 10.40 -12.70 -29.72
N TYR A 358 10.75 -13.46 -30.77
CA TYR A 358 10.31 -14.85 -30.97
C TYR A 358 11.42 -15.91 -30.91
N THR A 359 12.67 -15.54 -30.64
CA THR A 359 13.79 -16.50 -30.60
C THR A 359 14.32 -16.72 -29.18
N SER A 360 13.61 -17.51 -28.37
CA SER A 360 14.23 -18.34 -27.31
C SER A 360 13.30 -19.46 -26.78
N LEU A 361 12.49 -20.08 -27.64
CA LEU A 361 11.59 -21.19 -27.25
C LEU A 361 12.31 -22.55 -27.11
N ASP A 362 13.64 -22.59 -27.16
CA ASP A 362 14.45 -23.80 -27.04
C ASP A 362 15.23 -23.84 -25.71
N ASP A 363 14.57 -23.66 -24.57
CA ASP A 363 15.17 -24.02 -23.28
C ASP A 363 14.32 -25.07 -22.55
N GLN A 364 14.69 -26.33 -22.75
CA GLN A 364 14.02 -27.55 -22.23
C GLN A 364 14.17 -27.71 -20.69
N ASN A 365 14.24 -26.60 -19.94
CA ASN A 365 14.65 -26.51 -18.54
C ASN A 365 13.61 -25.91 -17.58
N LEU A 366 12.47 -25.38 -18.04
CA LEU A 366 11.69 -24.41 -17.26
C LEU A 366 10.78 -24.97 -16.15
N ASP A 367 10.34 -26.23 -16.20
CA ASP A 367 9.21 -26.68 -15.36
C ASP A 367 9.56 -27.40 -14.05
N LEU A 368 10.80 -27.86 -13.86
CA LEU A 368 11.18 -28.56 -12.61
C LEU A 368 11.24 -27.62 -11.39
N GLU A 369 11.38 -26.32 -11.62
CA GLU A 369 11.34 -25.27 -10.58
C GLU A 369 10.25 -24.22 -10.87
N ASN A 370 9.25 -24.54 -11.69
CA ASN A 370 8.18 -23.61 -12.02
C ASN A 370 7.30 -23.37 -10.76
N PRO A 371 7.25 -22.14 -10.24
CA PRO A 371 6.51 -21.83 -9.02
C PRO A 371 4.98 -21.97 -9.16
N GLU A 372 4.44 -22.05 -10.39
CA GLU A 372 3.01 -22.30 -10.68
C GLU A 372 2.65 -23.81 -10.59
N LEU A 373 3.63 -24.71 -10.53
CA LEU A 373 3.39 -26.18 -10.47
C LEU A 373 3.51 -26.72 -9.03
N GLY A 374 2.81 -26.07 -8.10
CA GLY A 374 2.81 -26.42 -6.68
C GLY A 374 1.90 -27.62 -6.31
N PRO A 375 1.74 -27.91 -5.01
CA PRO A 375 0.89 -28.99 -4.52
C PRO A 375 -0.61 -28.61 -4.47
N PHE A 376 -1.00 -27.50 -5.09
CA PHE A 376 -2.37 -27.00 -5.10
C PHE A 376 -3.19 -27.67 -6.21
N LEU A 377 -4.51 -27.41 -6.21
CA LEU A 377 -5.38 -27.87 -7.29
C LEU A 377 -4.84 -27.30 -8.60
N GLU A 378 -4.58 -28.17 -9.58
CA GLU A 378 -3.97 -27.73 -10.84
C GLU A 378 -2.69 -26.90 -10.62
N GLY A 379 -1.88 -27.24 -9.63
CA GLY A 379 -0.59 -26.59 -9.40
C GLY A 379 -0.67 -25.31 -8.57
N ASP A 380 -1.62 -24.42 -8.85
CA ASP A 380 -1.65 -23.03 -8.38
C ASP A 380 -3.06 -22.52 -7.98
N ILE A 381 -4.06 -23.39 -7.87
CA ILE A 381 -5.42 -22.98 -7.49
C ILE A 381 -5.71 -23.30 -6.02
N LEU A 382 -6.06 -22.27 -5.25
CA LEU A 382 -6.64 -22.42 -3.92
C LEU A 382 -8.14 -22.69 -4.02
N GLY A 383 -8.53 -23.94 -3.77
CA GLY A 383 -9.94 -24.31 -3.76
C GLY A 383 -10.19 -25.76 -3.41
N ASP A 384 -11.47 -26.08 -3.31
CA ASP A 384 -11.94 -27.46 -3.13
C ASP A 384 -12.05 -28.13 -4.52
N PRO A 385 -11.26 -29.19 -4.81
CA PRO A 385 -11.31 -29.89 -6.09
C PRO A 385 -12.70 -30.41 -6.43
N TYR A 386 -13.52 -30.76 -5.43
CA TYR A 386 -14.88 -31.26 -5.65
C TYR A 386 -15.88 -30.16 -6.06
N LYS A 387 -15.51 -28.89 -5.92
CA LYS A 387 -16.31 -27.75 -6.40
C LYS A 387 -15.92 -27.31 -7.81
N GLN A 388 -14.80 -27.79 -8.32
CA GLN A 388 -14.37 -27.51 -9.68
C GLN A 388 -15.08 -28.44 -10.67
N ILE A 389 -16.27 -28.04 -11.07
CA ILE A 389 -17.03 -28.78 -12.08
C ILE A 389 -16.74 -28.21 -13.48
N ARG A 390 -16.20 -26.99 -13.56
CA ARG A 390 -16.04 -26.24 -14.82
C ARG A 390 -14.75 -25.43 -14.89
N ASN A 391 -14.25 -25.17 -16.10
CA ASN A 391 -13.04 -24.37 -16.33
C ASN A 391 -13.26 -22.84 -16.35
N GLY A 392 -14.40 -22.37 -15.85
CA GLY A 392 -14.71 -20.95 -15.66
C GLY A 392 -15.92 -20.78 -14.75
N ILE A 393 -15.98 -19.65 -14.02
CA ILE A 393 -17.09 -19.40 -13.10
C ILE A 393 -18.39 -19.07 -13.85
N VAL A 394 -19.50 -19.66 -13.39
CA VAL A 394 -20.82 -19.53 -14.04
C VAL A 394 -21.79 -18.66 -13.24
N GLY A 395 -21.66 -18.64 -11.91
CA GLY A 395 -22.54 -17.89 -11.02
C GLY A 395 -22.12 -16.41 -10.89
N PRO A 396 -23.06 -15.45 -10.94
CA PRO A 396 -22.76 -14.03 -10.75
C PRO A 396 -22.21 -13.73 -9.35
N ASP A 397 -22.53 -14.56 -8.35
CA ASP A 397 -22.06 -14.39 -6.97
C ASP A 397 -20.54 -14.58 -6.82
N TYR A 398 -19.90 -15.29 -7.75
CA TYR A 398 -18.45 -15.51 -7.76
C TYR A 398 -17.71 -14.47 -8.60
N ARG A 399 -18.43 -13.55 -9.24
CA ARG A 399 -17.84 -12.49 -10.08
C ARG A 399 -17.64 -11.23 -9.28
N TRP A 400 -16.67 -10.44 -9.73
CA TRP A 400 -16.44 -9.10 -9.21
C TRP A 400 -17.59 -8.16 -9.58
N ARG A 401 -18.18 -7.52 -8.57
CA ARG A 401 -19.35 -6.65 -8.75
C ARG A 401 -19.01 -5.50 -9.68
N LYS A 402 -19.89 -5.23 -10.65
CA LYS A 402 -19.66 -4.20 -11.69
C LYS A 402 -18.36 -4.42 -12.52
N GLY A 403 -17.71 -5.59 -12.44
CA GLY A 403 -16.40 -5.83 -13.03
C GLY A 403 -15.31 -4.94 -12.43
N ILE A 404 -15.46 -4.53 -11.17
CA ILE A 404 -14.48 -3.74 -10.41
C ILE A 404 -13.75 -4.67 -9.45
N VAL A 405 -12.43 -4.68 -9.57
CA VAL A 405 -11.53 -5.46 -8.73
C VAL A 405 -10.64 -4.47 -7.99
N GLU A 406 -10.86 -4.33 -6.69
CA GLU A 406 -9.94 -3.58 -5.82
C GLU A 406 -8.77 -4.49 -5.48
N TYR A 407 -7.54 -3.95 -5.49
CA TYR A 407 -6.34 -4.70 -5.17
C TYR A 407 -5.37 -3.87 -4.34
N PHE A 408 -4.69 -4.50 -3.39
CA PHE A 408 -3.70 -3.90 -2.49
C PHE A 408 -2.35 -4.56 -2.70
N ILE A 409 -1.30 -3.76 -2.85
CA ILE A 409 0.09 -4.21 -2.85
C ILE A 409 0.76 -3.58 -1.62
N PRO A 410 1.13 -4.38 -0.60
CA PRO A 410 1.84 -3.88 0.56
C PRO A 410 3.19 -3.25 0.16
N VAL A 411 3.33 -1.96 0.43
CA VAL A 411 4.53 -1.19 0.03
C VAL A 411 5.78 -1.72 0.73
N GLU A 412 5.62 -2.26 1.93
CA GLU A 412 6.68 -2.90 2.70
C GLU A 412 7.14 -4.27 2.17
N ASP A 413 6.30 -5.02 1.44
CA ASP A 413 6.65 -6.41 1.12
C ASP A 413 7.31 -6.53 -0.26
N PHE A 414 7.00 -5.61 -1.17
CA PHE A 414 7.42 -5.67 -2.57
C PHE A 414 8.45 -4.58 -2.89
N THR A 415 9.46 -4.90 -3.71
CA THR A 415 10.40 -3.90 -4.23
C THR A 415 9.72 -2.97 -5.25
N TYR A 416 10.40 -1.91 -5.65
CA TYR A 416 9.91 -1.00 -6.69
C TYR A 416 9.63 -1.73 -8.01
N ASP A 417 10.57 -2.54 -8.48
CA ASP A 417 10.44 -3.27 -9.75
C ASP A 417 9.31 -4.31 -9.68
N GLU A 418 9.14 -4.97 -8.54
CA GLU A 418 8.06 -5.93 -8.34
C GLU A 418 6.68 -5.26 -8.33
N HIS A 419 6.55 -4.10 -7.67
CA HIS A 419 5.31 -3.31 -7.76
C HIS A 419 5.00 -2.93 -9.19
N LYS A 420 6.02 -2.49 -9.94
CA LYS A 420 5.89 -2.12 -11.35
C LYS A 420 5.37 -3.30 -12.17
N VAL A 421 5.95 -4.50 -12.01
CA VAL A 421 5.50 -5.72 -12.70
C VAL A 421 4.03 -6.01 -12.40
N ILE A 422 3.61 -5.93 -11.13
CA ILE A 422 2.20 -6.18 -10.77
C ILE A 422 1.29 -5.14 -11.41
N ILE A 423 1.67 -3.87 -11.35
CA ILE A 423 0.87 -2.77 -11.90
C ILE A 423 0.78 -2.82 -13.42
N GLU A 424 1.86 -3.18 -14.11
CA GLU A 424 1.88 -3.37 -15.57
C GLU A 424 0.94 -4.52 -15.97
N ALA A 425 0.97 -5.65 -15.25
CA ALA A 425 0.03 -6.74 -15.46
C ALA A 425 -1.43 -6.31 -15.24
N MET A 426 -1.72 -5.60 -14.13
CA MET A 426 -3.07 -5.07 -13.89
C MET A 426 -3.52 -4.11 -15.01
N SER A 427 -2.60 -3.27 -15.50
CA SER A 427 -2.87 -2.28 -16.54
C SER A 427 -3.21 -2.95 -17.87
N GLU A 428 -2.54 -4.04 -18.23
CA GLU A 428 -2.86 -4.79 -19.45
C GLU A 428 -4.29 -5.33 -19.41
N ILE A 429 -4.70 -5.95 -18.30
CA ILE A 429 -6.06 -6.45 -18.11
C ILE A 429 -7.07 -5.29 -18.24
N GLU A 430 -6.80 -4.15 -17.61
CA GLU A 430 -7.69 -2.99 -17.65
C GLU A 430 -7.79 -2.36 -19.05
N ILE A 431 -6.69 -2.36 -19.81
CA ILE A 431 -6.62 -1.78 -21.16
C ILE A 431 -7.34 -2.65 -22.19
N ARG A 432 -7.19 -3.98 -22.09
CA ARG A 432 -7.69 -4.92 -23.10
C ARG A 432 -9.10 -5.43 -22.79
N THR A 433 -9.55 -5.33 -21.54
CA THR A 433 -10.84 -5.87 -21.10
C THR A 433 -11.76 -4.79 -20.54
N CYS A 434 -12.97 -5.19 -20.14
CA CYS A 434 -13.89 -4.27 -19.45
C CYS A 434 -13.67 -4.22 -17.93
N ILE A 435 -12.79 -5.07 -17.38
CA ILE A 435 -12.46 -5.11 -15.96
C ILE A 435 -11.78 -3.80 -15.56
N LYS A 436 -12.04 -3.38 -14.32
CA LYS A 436 -11.46 -2.17 -13.73
C LYS A 436 -10.70 -2.54 -12.48
N LEU A 437 -9.39 -2.37 -12.51
CA LEU A 437 -8.49 -2.71 -11.44
C LEU A 437 -8.13 -1.44 -10.65
N ILE A 438 -8.51 -1.41 -9.39
CA ILE A 438 -8.32 -0.25 -8.51
C ILE A 438 -7.27 -0.59 -7.46
N LEU A 439 -6.09 0.00 -7.58
CA LEU A 439 -5.09 -0.04 -6.49
C LEU A 439 -5.67 0.75 -5.33
N ILE A 440 -5.87 0.07 -4.21
CA ILE A 440 -6.16 0.69 -2.91
C ILE A 440 -4.84 0.80 -2.13
N HIS A 441 -4.75 1.79 -1.25
CA HIS A 441 -3.51 2.12 -0.51
C HIS A 441 -3.59 1.77 0.98
N LYS A 442 -4.59 0.99 1.37
CA LYS A 442 -4.75 0.48 2.73
C LYS A 442 -5.51 -0.83 2.69
N ASP A 443 -5.29 -1.65 3.71
CA ASP A 443 -6.18 -2.78 3.98
C ASP A 443 -7.59 -2.22 4.30
N MET A 444 -8.60 -2.77 3.64
CA MET A 444 -9.97 -2.27 3.69
C MET A 444 -10.94 -3.37 4.13
N THR A 445 -12.07 -2.95 4.68
CA THR A 445 -13.22 -3.83 4.85
C THR A 445 -13.98 -3.95 3.52
N GLY A 446 -14.09 -5.14 2.96
CA GLY A 446 -14.75 -5.36 1.67
C GLY A 446 -14.10 -6.51 0.90
N ASP A 447 -14.58 -6.77 -0.32
CA ASP A 447 -13.99 -7.78 -1.20
C ASP A 447 -12.87 -7.13 -2.01
N TYR A 448 -11.63 -7.60 -1.85
CA TYR A 448 -10.48 -7.07 -2.57
C TYR A 448 -9.34 -8.10 -2.62
N ILE A 449 -8.45 -7.94 -3.60
CA ILE A 449 -7.25 -8.75 -3.77
C ILE A 449 -6.11 -8.19 -2.93
N HIS A 450 -5.40 -9.03 -2.18
CA HIS A 450 -4.20 -8.65 -1.45
C HIS A 450 -3.00 -9.43 -1.99
N PHE A 451 -1.99 -8.75 -2.53
CA PHE A 451 -0.77 -9.41 -2.99
C PHE A 451 0.12 -9.80 -1.81
N MET A 452 0.61 -11.03 -1.79
CA MET A 452 1.45 -11.61 -0.72
C MET A 452 2.75 -12.15 -1.29
N LYS A 453 3.91 -11.68 -0.81
CA LYS A 453 5.23 -12.10 -1.32
C LYS A 453 5.84 -13.34 -0.63
N HIS A 454 5.36 -13.68 0.56
CA HIS A 454 6.01 -14.67 1.43
C HIS A 454 5.70 -16.14 1.07
N SER A 455 5.55 -16.45 -0.22
CA SER A 455 5.22 -17.78 -0.73
C SER A 455 6.40 -18.44 -1.45
N LYS A 456 6.40 -19.78 -1.50
CA LYS A 456 7.29 -20.58 -2.35
C LYS A 456 6.73 -20.80 -3.77
N HIS A 457 5.42 -20.62 -3.94
CA HIS A 457 4.68 -20.87 -5.18
C HIS A 457 3.84 -19.64 -5.59
N CYS A 458 3.44 -19.59 -6.84
CA CYS A 458 2.42 -18.65 -7.33
C CYS A 458 1.07 -19.35 -7.22
N PHE A 459 0.07 -18.72 -6.60
CA PHE A 459 -1.27 -19.30 -6.55
C PHE A 459 -2.34 -18.28 -6.15
N SER A 460 -3.57 -18.59 -6.54
CA SER A 460 -4.73 -17.72 -6.37
C SER A 460 -6.02 -18.51 -6.18
N HIS A 461 -7.03 -17.86 -5.61
CA HIS A 461 -8.39 -18.37 -5.64
C HIS A 461 -9.02 -18.12 -7.02
N VAL A 462 -10.00 -18.96 -7.41
CA VAL A 462 -10.77 -18.69 -8.63
C VAL A 462 -12.03 -17.87 -8.33
N GLY A 463 -12.10 -16.68 -8.92
CA GLY A 463 -13.21 -15.74 -8.75
C GLY A 463 -13.16 -14.94 -7.43
N ARG A 464 -14.16 -14.07 -7.27
CA ARG A 464 -14.36 -13.22 -6.08
C ARG A 464 -14.71 -14.07 -4.86
N GLN A 465 -13.92 -13.93 -3.80
CA GLN A 465 -14.21 -14.41 -2.46
C GLN A 465 -14.83 -13.29 -1.61
N VAL A 466 -15.44 -13.65 -0.48
CA VAL A 466 -15.97 -12.66 0.46
C VAL A 466 -14.83 -12.16 1.35
N GLY A 467 -14.65 -10.84 1.39
CA GLY A 467 -13.58 -10.22 2.17
C GLY A 467 -12.24 -10.17 1.43
N ARG A 468 -11.16 -10.02 2.19
CA ARG A 468 -9.78 -10.10 1.69
C ARG A 468 -9.54 -11.48 1.05
N GLN A 469 -9.06 -11.49 -0.19
CA GLN A 469 -8.53 -12.68 -0.84
C GLN A 469 -7.08 -12.45 -1.27
N ASP A 470 -6.21 -13.39 -0.95
CA ASP A 470 -4.79 -13.24 -1.25
C ASP A 470 -4.45 -13.80 -2.65
N ILE A 471 -3.54 -13.12 -3.35
CA ILE A 471 -2.74 -13.71 -4.44
C ILE A 471 -1.33 -13.88 -3.92
N TYR A 472 -0.83 -15.10 -3.95
CA TYR A 472 0.49 -15.44 -3.46
C TYR A 472 1.49 -15.40 -4.60
N MET A 473 2.54 -14.61 -4.42
CA MET A 473 3.60 -14.37 -5.40
C MET A 473 4.94 -14.75 -4.80
N ALA A 474 5.48 -15.91 -5.18
CA ALA A 474 6.89 -16.20 -4.93
C ALA A 474 7.80 -15.20 -5.67
N PRO A 475 9.05 -14.96 -5.22
CA PRO A 475 9.95 -14.03 -5.88
C PRO A 475 10.15 -14.26 -7.38
N ASN A 476 10.15 -15.53 -7.82
CA ASN A 476 10.28 -15.87 -9.24
C ASN A 476 9.02 -15.55 -10.07
N CYS A 477 7.84 -15.43 -9.45
CA CYS A 477 6.59 -15.06 -10.12
C CYS A 477 6.60 -13.62 -10.64
N LEU A 478 7.50 -12.78 -10.10
CA LEU A 478 7.56 -11.33 -10.36
C LEU A 478 8.69 -10.94 -11.32
N LYS A 479 9.30 -11.91 -12.02
CA LYS A 479 10.32 -11.65 -13.04
C LYS A 479 9.74 -10.99 -14.30
N THR A 480 8.50 -11.33 -14.65
CA THR A 480 7.76 -10.77 -15.79
C THR A 480 6.30 -10.58 -15.41
N THR A 481 5.54 -9.87 -16.23
CA THR A 481 4.11 -9.64 -16.02
C THR A 481 3.27 -10.92 -16.18
N GLY A 482 3.74 -11.91 -16.94
CA GLY A 482 2.96 -13.08 -17.37
C GLY A 482 2.34 -13.88 -16.23
N THR A 483 3.12 -14.27 -15.24
CA THR A 483 2.59 -15.01 -14.08
C THR A 483 1.65 -14.15 -13.25
N THR A 484 1.90 -12.84 -13.12
CA THR A 484 0.96 -11.96 -12.43
C THR A 484 -0.38 -11.85 -13.18
N LEU A 485 -0.35 -11.81 -14.53
CA LEU A 485 -1.56 -11.89 -15.35
C LEU A 485 -2.32 -13.20 -15.07
N HIS A 486 -1.61 -14.33 -15.09
CA HIS A 486 -2.14 -15.66 -14.85
C HIS A 486 -2.89 -15.76 -13.51
N GLU A 487 -2.21 -15.41 -12.40
CA GLU A 487 -2.81 -15.46 -11.05
C GLU A 487 -4.00 -14.51 -10.88
N THR A 488 -3.96 -13.39 -11.60
CA THR A 488 -5.07 -12.43 -11.60
C THR A 488 -6.25 -12.95 -12.41
N LEU A 489 -6.01 -13.70 -13.48
CA LEU A 489 -7.08 -14.33 -14.26
C LEU A 489 -7.80 -15.43 -13.47
N HIS A 490 -7.07 -16.17 -12.62
CA HIS A 490 -7.70 -17.00 -11.60
C HIS A 490 -8.64 -16.17 -10.72
N ALA A 491 -8.13 -15.11 -10.09
CA ALA A 491 -8.95 -14.24 -9.22
C ALA A 491 -10.15 -13.61 -9.96
N ILE A 492 -10.04 -13.36 -11.27
CA ILE A 492 -11.13 -12.87 -12.12
C ILE A 492 -12.19 -13.96 -12.39
N GLY A 493 -11.80 -15.23 -12.41
CA GLY A 493 -12.73 -16.37 -12.47
C GLY A 493 -12.43 -17.44 -13.51
N PHE A 494 -11.19 -17.55 -13.98
CA PHE A 494 -10.78 -18.55 -14.98
C PHE A 494 -9.98 -19.68 -14.37
N TYR A 495 -10.18 -20.90 -14.88
CA TYR A 495 -9.29 -22.03 -14.64
C TYR A 495 -8.44 -22.25 -15.90
N HIS A 496 -7.67 -23.33 -15.93
CA HIS A 496 -6.78 -23.62 -17.03
C HIS A 496 -7.47 -24.00 -18.35
N GLU A 497 -6.73 -23.81 -19.44
CA GLU A 497 -7.17 -24.14 -20.81
C GLU A 497 -6.97 -25.64 -21.12
N HIS A 498 -5.90 -26.26 -20.61
CA HIS A 498 -5.58 -27.67 -20.90
C HIS A 498 -6.49 -28.68 -20.22
N ILE A 499 -7.39 -28.25 -19.32
CA ILE A 499 -8.38 -29.12 -18.67
C ILE A 499 -9.74 -29.14 -19.38
N ARG A 500 -9.84 -28.46 -20.52
CA ARG A 500 -11.09 -28.40 -21.30
C ARG A 500 -11.58 -29.81 -21.68
N GLU A 501 -12.90 -29.97 -21.65
CA GLU A 501 -13.61 -31.21 -22.03
C GLU A 501 -13.30 -31.60 -23.50
N ASP A 502 -13.10 -30.60 -24.35
CA ASP A 502 -12.85 -30.73 -25.80
C ASP A 502 -11.37 -30.63 -26.18
N ARG A 503 -10.41 -30.77 -25.26
CA ARG A 503 -8.99 -30.59 -25.56
C ARG A 503 -8.36 -31.67 -26.46
N ASP A 504 -8.88 -32.90 -26.42
CA ASP A 504 -8.17 -34.08 -26.96
C ASP A 504 -7.96 -34.07 -28.49
N PRO A 505 -8.77 -33.36 -29.31
CA PRO A 505 -8.44 -33.08 -30.72
C PRO A 505 -7.28 -32.10 -30.93
N TYR A 506 -6.88 -31.34 -29.90
CA TYR A 506 -5.89 -30.27 -29.97
C TYR A 506 -4.55 -30.67 -29.35
N VAL A 507 -4.61 -31.41 -28.23
CA VAL A 507 -3.45 -31.86 -27.47
C VAL A 507 -3.58 -33.31 -27.01
N ARG A 508 -2.46 -34.00 -26.85
CA ARG A 508 -2.37 -35.35 -26.27
C ARG A 508 -1.60 -35.31 -24.96
N ILE A 509 -2.21 -35.86 -23.91
CA ILE A 509 -1.61 -35.94 -22.57
C ILE A 509 -0.86 -37.27 -22.42
N HIS A 510 0.45 -37.21 -22.16
CA HIS A 510 1.31 -38.37 -21.96
C HIS A 510 1.34 -38.79 -20.47
N LYS A 511 0.28 -39.48 -20.02
CA LYS A 511 0.12 -39.91 -18.60
C LYS A 511 1.35 -40.61 -18.02
N ASN A 512 2.04 -41.44 -18.79
CA ASN A 512 3.22 -42.17 -18.36
C ASN A 512 4.44 -41.28 -18.04
N ARG A 513 4.45 -40.04 -18.56
CA ARG A 513 5.51 -39.02 -18.38
C ARG A 513 5.18 -37.97 -17.31
N ILE A 514 3.98 -38.00 -16.73
CA ILE A 514 3.53 -37.05 -15.69
C ILE A 514 3.78 -37.64 -14.31
N GLU A 515 4.31 -36.84 -13.39
CA GLU A 515 4.46 -37.22 -11.98
C GLU A 515 3.21 -37.90 -11.42
N GLU A 516 3.38 -39.02 -10.70
CA GLU A 516 2.25 -39.90 -10.37
C GLU A 516 1.18 -39.18 -9.53
N TRP A 517 1.63 -38.32 -8.61
CA TRP A 517 0.76 -37.50 -7.77
C TRP A 517 0.06 -36.36 -8.52
N ALA A 518 0.61 -35.92 -9.66
CA ALA A 518 0.13 -34.76 -10.41
C ALA A 518 -0.91 -35.11 -11.49
N TRP A 519 -1.17 -36.40 -11.74
CA TRP A 519 -2.18 -36.83 -12.72
C TRP A 519 -3.57 -36.15 -12.55
N PRO A 520 -4.10 -35.93 -11.33
CA PRO A 520 -5.36 -35.23 -11.15
C PRO A 520 -5.41 -33.81 -11.77
N ASN A 521 -4.27 -33.12 -11.90
CA ASN A 521 -4.18 -31.77 -12.50
C ASN A 521 -4.41 -31.75 -14.02
N PHE A 522 -4.56 -32.92 -14.63
CA PHE A 522 -4.84 -33.10 -16.05
C PHE A 522 -6.24 -33.67 -16.29
N GLU A 523 -7.08 -33.82 -15.28
CA GLU A 523 -8.45 -34.29 -15.47
C GLU A 523 -9.30 -33.24 -16.20
N LYS A 524 -10.24 -33.72 -17.04
CA LYS A 524 -11.09 -32.82 -17.82
C LYS A 524 -12.27 -32.33 -16.99
N VAL A 525 -12.65 -31.07 -17.19
CA VAL A 525 -13.82 -30.46 -16.54
C VAL A 525 -14.80 -29.90 -17.58
N GLN A 526 -16.08 -29.80 -17.21
CA GLN A 526 -17.12 -29.27 -18.10
C GLN A 526 -16.77 -27.83 -18.51
N SER A 527 -16.70 -27.55 -19.80
CA SER A 527 -16.06 -26.30 -20.23
C SER A 527 -17.05 -25.16 -20.48
N VAL A 528 -16.64 -23.93 -20.13
CA VAL A 528 -17.35 -22.69 -20.43
C VAL A 528 -16.64 -21.98 -21.57
N TYR A 529 -16.94 -22.41 -22.81
CA TYR A 529 -16.24 -21.96 -24.01
C TYR A 529 -16.48 -20.49 -24.36
N TYR A 530 -17.60 -19.92 -23.92
CA TYR A 530 -18.11 -18.63 -24.39
C TYR A 530 -18.16 -18.50 -25.94
N GLY A 531 -18.18 -19.62 -26.66
CA GLY A 531 -18.15 -19.68 -28.13
C GLY A 531 -16.76 -19.48 -28.75
N PHE A 532 -15.67 -19.64 -28.01
CA PHE A 532 -14.30 -19.60 -28.53
C PHE A 532 -13.73 -21.02 -28.74
N SER A 533 -12.85 -21.16 -29.74
CA SER A 533 -12.08 -22.38 -30.00
C SER A 533 -11.04 -22.63 -28.90
N TYR A 534 -10.34 -23.76 -28.99
CA TYR A 534 -9.18 -24.04 -28.14
C TYR A 534 -8.08 -23.00 -28.38
N ASP A 535 -7.47 -22.51 -27.31
CA ASP A 535 -6.46 -21.46 -27.38
C ASP A 535 -5.10 -21.92 -26.86
N TYR A 536 -4.25 -22.36 -27.79
CA TYR A 536 -2.87 -22.73 -27.51
C TYR A 536 -2.05 -21.59 -26.90
N GLY A 537 -2.37 -20.34 -27.25
CA GLY A 537 -1.66 -19.15 -26.77
C GLY A 537 -2.20 -18.57 -25.47
N SER A 538 -3.19 -19.20 -24.83
CA SER A 538 -3.77 -18.71 -23.59
C SER A 538 -2.71 -18.61 -22.50
N ILE A 539 -2.72 -17.51 -21.74
CA ILE A 539 -1.88 -17.37 -20.53
C ILE A 539 -2.28 -18.43 -19.48
N MET A 540 -3.49 -18.98 -19.57
CA MET A 540 -4.03 -20.04 -18.71
C MET A 540 -3.73 -21.45 -19.24
N HIS A 541 -2.86 -21.60 -20.24
CA HIS A 541 -2.42 -22.90 -20.72
C HIS A 541 -1.11 -23.31 -20.01
N TYR A 542 -1.01 -24.58 -19.61
CA TYR A 542 0.26 -25.17 -19.19
C TYR A 542 1.28 -25.24 -20.32
N SER A 543 2.55 -25.27 -19.94
CA SER A 543 3.67 -25.59 -20.83
C SER A 543 3.66 -27.07 -21.27
N GLN A 544 4.47 -27.39 -22.28
CA GLN A 544 4.62 -28.75 -22.81
C GLN A 544 5.20 -29.76 -21.80
N SER A 545 5.97 -29.29 -20.81
CA SER A 545 6.66 -30.11 -19.80
C SER A 545 6.07 -29.99 -18.39
N ALA A 546 4.87 -29.42 -18.24
CA ALA A 546 4.21 -29.29 -16.95
C ALA A 546 4.12 -30.66 -16.24
N PHE A 547 4.59 -30.73 -14.99
CA PHE A 547 4.64 -31.93 -14.14
C PHE A 547 5.38 -33.13 -14.76
N ALA A 548 6.36 -32.89 -15.63
CA ALA A 548 7.19 -33.94 -16.22
C ALA A 548 7.99 -34.73 -15.16
N LYS A 549 7.96 -36.07 -15.21
CA LYS A 549 8.77 -36.96 -14.37
C LYS A 549 10.26 -36.79 -14.58
N LYS A 550 10.65 -36.46 -15.81
CA LYS A 550 12.04 -36.33 -16.22
C LYS A 550 12.21 -35.07 -17.03
N LYS A 551 13.37 -34.46 -16.85
CA LYS A 551 13.82 -33.35 -17.67
C LYS A 551 13.73 -33.70 -19.17
N GLY A 552 13.09 -32.83 -19.95
CA GLY A 552 12.88 -33.01 -21.39
C GLY A 552 11.67 -33.88 -21.77
N ASP A 553 10.94 -34.45 -20.81
CA ASP A 553 9.69 -35.14 -21.13
C ASP A 553 8.61 -34.15 -21.55
N ILE A 554 7.98 -34.40 -22.70
CA ILE A 554 6.77 -33.71 -23.14
C ILE A 554 5.57 -34.43 -22.51
N THR A 555 4.86 -33.74 -21.62
CA THR A 555 3.62 -34.20 -20.96
C THR A 555 2.38 -33.78 -21.74
N ILE A 556 2.42 -32.62 -22.42
CA ILE A 556 1.36 -32.12 -23.29
C ILE A 556 1.91 -31.97 -24.71
N GLU A 557 1.52 -32.88 -25.61
CA GLU A 557 1.89 -32.84 -27.03
C GLU A 557 0.83 -32.11 -27.84
N VAL A 558 1.23 -31.08 -28.60
CA VAL A 558 0.34 -30.36 -29.52
C VAL A 558 0.17 -31.18 -30.80
N LEU A 559 -1.08 -31.41 -31.24
CA LEU A 559 -1.39 -32.29 -32.37
C LEU A 559 -1.42 -31.58 -33.73
N GLN A 560 -1.51 -30.25 -33.72
CA GLN A 560 -1.53 -29.42 -34.94
C GLN A 560 -0.13 -28.87 -35.21
N SER A 561 0.42 -29.17 -36.38
CA SER A 561 1.81 -28.81 -36.74
C SER A 561 2.05 -27.32 -36.91
N ASP A 562 0.99 -26.54 -37.15
CA ASP A 562 0.98 -25.09 -37.36
C ASP A 562 0.51 -24.29 -36.14
N ALA A 563 0.19 -24.96 -35.03
CA ALA A 563 -0.24 -24.30 -33.80
C ALA A 563 0.94 -23.58 -33.11
N PRO A 564 0.68 -22.44 -32.44
CA PRO A 564 1.70 -21.74 -31.68
C PRO A 564 2.14 -22.56 -30.45
N PRO A 565 3.33 -22.28 -29.90
CA PRO A 565 3.79 -22.90 -28.66
C PRO A 565 2.83 -22.65 -27.49
N ILE A 566 2.60 -23.68 -26.67
CA ILE A 566 1.79 -23.60 -25.46
C ILE A 566 2.61 -23.20 -24.23
N GLY A 567 1.97 -22.59 -23.23
CA GLY A 567 2.61 -22.22 -21.97
C GLY A 567 3.32 -20.88 -21.96
N GLN A 568 2.97 -19.96 -22.88
CA GLN A 568 3.53 -18.62 -22.87
C GLN A 568 3.20 -17.87 -21.56
N ARG A 569 4.14 -17.02 -21.12
CA ARG A 569 4.01 -16.14 -19.94
C ARG A 569 4.41 -14.70 -20.27
N ILE A 570 3.81 -14.17 -21.35
CA ILE A 570 4.14 -12.85 -21.88
C ILE A 570 2.93 -11.90 -21.75
N THR A 571 1.77 -12.29 -22.28
CA THR A 571 0.61 -11.39 -22.45
C THR A 571 -0.69 -12.18 -22.53
N LEU A 572 -1.84 -11.53 -22.37
CA LEU A 572 -3.14 -12.17 -22.62
C LEU A 572 -3.30 -12.52 -24.09
N SER A 573 -3.88 -13.67 -24.41
CA SER A 573 -4.33 -13.92 -25.79
C SER A 573 -5.59 -13.10 -26.10
N ASP A 574 -5.93 -12.95 -27.38
CA ASP A 574 -7.20 -12.33 -27.75
C ASP A 574 -8.42 -13.16 -27.31
N THR A 575 -8.23 -14.47 -27.16
CA THR A 575 -9.27 -15.37 -26.63
C THR A 575 -9.42 -15.20 -25.12
N ASP A 576 -8.34 -15.02 -24.35
CA ASP A 576 -8.39 -14.69 -22.93
C ASP A 576 -9.21 -13.41 -22.71
N VAL A 577 -8.88 -12.36 -23.47
CA VAL A 577 -9.59 -11.08 -23.47
C VAL A 577 -11.07 -11.27 -23.82
N GLY A 578 -11.36 -12.00 -24.90
CA GLY A 578 -12.72 -12.25 -25.36
C GLY A 578 -13.56 -13.03 -24.35
N LYS A 579 -12.97 -14.02 -23.68
CA LYS A 579 -13.61 -14.78 -22.59
C LYS A 579 -13.96 -13.87 -21.42
N ILE A 580 -13.03 -13.00 -20.98
CA ILE A 580 -13.27 -12.02 -19.91
C ILE A 580 -14.44 -11.09 -20.29
N GLN A 581 -14.40 -10.51 -21.49
CA GLN A 581 -15.43 -9.59 -21.97
C GLN A 581 -16.82 -10.24 -22.03
N LYS A 582 -16.92 -11.49 -22.52
CA LYS A 582 -18.20 -12.22 -22.54
C LYS A 582 -18.67 -12.59 -21.14
N MET A 583 -17.76 -13.02 -20.27
CA MET A 583 -18.09 -13.38 -18.89
C MET A 583 -18.65 -12.17 -18.13
N TYR A 584 -17.95 -11.03 -18.17
CA TYR A 584 -18.29 -9.83 -17.41
C TYR A 584 -19.23 -8.85 -18.12
N LYS A 585 -19.80 -9.23 -19.27
CA LYS A 585 -20.60 -8.33 -20.10
C LYS A 585 -21.69 -7.59 -19.30
N ARG A 586 -22.47 -8.30 -18.49
CA ARG A 586 -23.59 -7.71 -17.74
C ARG A 586 -23.09 -6.76 -16.64
N GLU A 587 -22.06 -7.18 -15.93
CA GLU A 587 -21.45 -6.46 -14.83
C GLU A 587 -20.84 -5.15 -15.33
N CYS A 588 -20.07 -5.20 -16.42
CA CYS A 588 -19.49 -4.04 -17.08
C CYS A 588 -20.57 -3.13 -17.71
N ASP A 589 -21.54 -3.68 -18.45
CA ASP A 589 -22.63 -2.88 -19.05
C ASP A 589 -23.43 -2.13 -17.96
N SER A 590 -23.68 -2.78 -16.82
CA SER A 590 -24.37 -2.15 -15.69
C SER A 590 -23.58 -1.01 -15.05
N ARG A 591 -22.24 -1.13 -15.02
CA ARG A 591 -21.33 -0.08 -14.55
C ARG A 591 -21.32 1.10 -15.50
N GLU A 592 -21.20 0.84 -16.81
CA GLU A 592 -21.20 1.90 -17.83
C GLU A 592 -22.57 2.57 -17.96
N ALA A 593 -23.68 1.93 -17.60
CA ALA A 593 -24.99 2.58 -17.54
C ALA A 593 -25.11 3.62 -16.39
N ASP A 594 -24.22 3.56 -15.39
CA ASP A 594 -24.21 4.45 -14.24
C ASP A 594 -23.64 5.83 -14.63
N LYS A 595 -24.52 6.86 -14.65
CA LYS A 595 -24.17 8.23 -15.07
C LYS A 595 -23.05 8.83 -14.20
N TYR A 596 -22.97 8.45 -12.92
CA TYR A 596 -21.93 8.91 -12.01
C TYR A 596 -20.57 8.31 -12.40
N TYR A 597 -20.56 7.03 -12.75
CA TYR A 597 -19.35 6.30 -13.15
C TYR A 597 -18.71 6.90 -14.41
N ARG A 598 -19.47 7.15 -15.48
CA ARG A 598 -18.94 7.74 -16.73
C ARG A 598 -18.17 9.05 -16.51
N SER A 599 -18.66 9.88 -15.60
CA SER A 599 -18.06 11.20 -15.33
C SER A 599 -16.81 11.15 -14.45
N ALA A 600 -16.74 10.19 -13.52
CA ALA A 600 -15.63 10.02 -12.58
C ALA A 600 -14.48 9.19 -13.19
N TRP A 601 -14.79 8.11 -13.90
CA TRP A 601 -13.79 7.14 -14.33
C TRP A 601 -13.07 7.49 -15.64
N ALA A 602 -13.71 8.20 -16.57
CA ALA A 602 -13.07 8.60 -17.81
C ALA A 602 -11.85 9.51 -17.57
N ASN A 603 -11.87 10.30 -16.50
CA ASN A 603 -10.74 11.12 -16.07
C ASN A 603 -9.75 10.30 -15.21
N PHE A 604 -10.23 9.53 -14.23
CA PHE A 604 -9.38 8.74 -13.34
C PHE A 604 -8.53 7.67 -14.06
N ALA A 605 -9.13 6.85 -14.93
CA ALA A 605 -8.39 5.84 -15.70
C ALA A 605 -7.35 6.47 -16.62
N MET A 606 -7.68 7.59 -17.27
CA MET A 606 -6.78 8.26 -18.21
C MET A 606 -5.59 8.90 -17.47
N GLN A 607 -5.84 9.50 -16.31
CA GLN A 607 -4.81 10.10 -15.46
C GLN A 607 -3.90 9.05 -14.83
N ARG A 608 -4.47 7.93 -14.37
CA ARG A 608 -3.73 6.81 -13.79
C ARG A 608 -2.95 6.01 -14.85
N ARG A 609 -3.54 5.78 -16.03
CA ARG A 609 -2.87 5.24 -17.22
C ARG A 609 -1.65 6.08 -17.64
N ASN A 610 -1.76 7.40 -17.61
CA ASN A 610 -0.66 8.29 -17.95
C ASN A 610 0.44 8.36 -16.87
N ARG A 611 0.11 8.04 -15.60
CA ARG A 611 1.07 7.97 -14.48
C ARG A 611 1.96 6.73 -14.51
N TYR A 612 1.47 5.61 -15.03
CA TYR A 612 2.22 4.33 -15.05
C TYR A 612 2.96 4.07 -16.36
N LEU A 613 2.54 4.71 -17.46
CA LEU A 613 3.20 4.58 -18.78
C LEU A 613 4.34 5.60 -19.01
N LYS A 614 4.55 6.54 -18.08
CA LYS A 614 5.66 7.50 -18.06
C LYS A 614 6.61 7.14 -16.94
#